data_AF-A0A9Q3EUT5-F1
#
_entry.id   AF-A0A9Q3EUT5-F1
#
_cell.length_a   1.000
_cell.length_b   1.000
_cell.length_c   1.000
_cell.angle_alpha   90.00
_cell.angle_beta   90.00
_cell.angle_gamma   90.00
#
_symmetry.space_group_name_H-M   'P 1'
#
loop_
_entity.id
_entity.type
_entity.pdbx_description
1 polymer ?
#
loop_
_entity_poly.entity_id
_entity_poly.type
_entity_poly.pdbx_seq_one_letter_code
_entity_poly.pdbx_strand_id
1 'polypeptide(L)'
;MECLFLVWALEKVHYYLDGSVFEVITDCNAVKSHLNMKNPNRNRLRWQIAIQDYRGNMKTVHKYENIHNNSGGLSKWESPNTPDNPACVPTSAEPQIPIEGINITDLGTEFFEEVREIYKKDKNCHILPALLDKDCKDEALANSLDDIWKKSYDNGRLHLF
;
A
#
# COMPACT_ATOMS: atom_id res chain seq x y z
N MET A 1 -15.05 20.84 13.07
CA MET A 1 -15.66 19.87 12.15
C MET A 1 -14.72 19.57 11.00
N GLU A 2 -14.22 20.57 10.28
CA GLU A 2 -13.28 20.39 9.15
C GLU A 2 -12.07 19.47 9.40
N CYS A 3 -11.29 19.70 10.48
CA CYS A 3 -10.14 18.84 10.78
C CYS A 3 -10.54 17.39 11.13
N LEU A 4 -11.73 17.18 11.69
CA LEU A 4 -12.24 15.85 11.99
C LEU A 4 -12.58 15.12 10.69
N PHE A 5 -13.27 15.80 9.78
CA PHE A 5 -13.61 15.24 8.47
C PHE A 5 -12.35 14.87 7.68
N LEU A 6 -11.33 15.74 7.70
CA LEU A 6 -10.05 15.44 7.08
C LEU A 6 -9.41 14.18 7.66
N VAL A 7 -9.30 14.08 8.99
CA VAL A 7 -8.67 12.91 9.64
C VAL A 7 -9.44 11.63 9.32
N TRP A 8 -10.77 11.68 9.41
CA TRP A 8 -11.63 10.54 9.06
C TRP A 8 -11.46 10.12 7.60
N ALA A 9 -11.41 11.08 6.67
CA ALA A 9 -11.19 10.80 5.25
C ALA A 9 -9.82 10.12 5.03
N LEU A 10 -8.76 10.64 5.65
CA LEU A 10 -7.42 10.04 5.57
C LEU A 10 -7.38 8.62 6.12
N GLU A 11 -8.06 8.35 7.24
CA GLU A 11 -8.18 6.99 7.79
C GLU A 11 -8.87 6.03 6.81
N LYS A 12 -9.93 6.46 6.13
CA LYS A 12 -10.67 5.61 5.18
C LYS A 12 -9.89 5.27 3.92
N VAL A 13 -8.99 6.15 3.48
CA VAL A 13 -8.17 5.92 2.28
C VAL A 13 -6.71 5.59 2.61
N HIS A 14 -6.37 5.32 3.87
CA HIS A 14 -5.01 5.08 4.36
C HIS A 14 -4.21 4.11 3.46
N TYR A 15 -4.81 2.98 3.09
CA TYR A 15 -4.19 1.96 2.24
C TYR A 15 -3.74 2.47 0.85
N TYR A 16 -4.36 3.52 0.34
CA TYR A 16 -3.99 4.15 -0.94
C TYR A 16 -2.98 5.29 -0.78
N LEU A 17 -2.87 5.84 0.43
CA LEU A 17 -2.02 6.97 0.74
C LEU A 17 -0.64 6.56 1.24
N ASP A 18 -0.52 5.34 1.78
CA ASP A 18 0.76 4.83 2.26
C ASP A 18 1.80 4.77 1.13
N GLY A 19 2.99 5.32 1.40
CA GLY A 19 4.07 5.48 0.41
C GLY A 19 3.80 6.46 -0.75
N SER A 20 2.62 7.07 -0.84
CA SER A 20 2.23 7.96 -1.95
C SER A 20 2.38 9.44 -1.59
N VAL A 21 2.73 10.28 -2.58
CA VAL A 21 2.70 11.74 -2.46
C VAL A 21 1.37 12.26 -2.97
N PHE A 22 0.61 12.94 -2.11
CA PHE A 22 -0.76 13.35 -2.42
C PHE A 22 -1.08 14.77 -1.97
N GLU A 23 -2.12 15.34 -2.58
CA GLU A 23 -2.61 16.67 -2.26
C GLU A 23 -3.99 16.60 -1.60
N VAL A 24 -4.15 17.28 -0.46
CA VAL A 24 -5.44 17.49 0.19
C VAL A 24 -5.98 18.83 -0.25
N ILE A 25 -7.12 18.82 -0.92
CA ILE A 25 -7.80 20.03 -1.38
C ILE A 25 -8.94 20.34 -0.42
N THR A 26 -8.94 21.54 0.17
CA THR A 26 -9.99 22.00 1.11
C THR A 26 -10.34 23.46 0.82
N ASP A 27 -11.57 23.86 1.10
CA ASP A 27 -12.04 25.26 1.17
C ASP A 27 -11.78 25.91 2.53
N CYS A 28 -11.31 25.13 3.51
CA CYS A 28 -11.03 25.64 4.84
C CYS A 28 -9.57 26.10 4.99
N ASN A 29 -9.35 27.41 4.88
CA ASN A 29 -8.04 28.03 5.15
C ASN A 29 -7.52 27.73 6.57
N ALA A 30 -8.42 27.54 7.54
CA ALA A 30 -8.05 27.25 8.92
C ALA A 30 -7.36 25.89 9.05
N VAL A 31 -7.71 24.89 8.23
CA VAL A 31 -7.03 23.58 8.19
C VAL A 31 -5.58 23.78 7.80
N LYS A 32 -5.32 24.47 6.67
CA LYS A 32 -3.95 24.76 6.20
C LYS A 32 -3.12 25.48 7.27
N SER A 33 -3.70 26.46 7.95
CA SER A 33 -3.01 27.16 9.03
C SER A 33 -2.75 26.25 10.22
N HIS A 34 -3.76 25.50 10.67
CA HIS A 34 -3.72 24.61 11.82
C HIS A 34 -2.67 23.50 11.66
N LEU A 35 -2.58 22.90 10.47
CA LEU A 35 -1.57 21.89 10.21
C LEU A 35 -0.16 22.50 10.26
N ASN A 36 0.04 23.75 9.87
CA ASN A 36 1.37 24.38 9.88
C ASN A 36 1.72 25.11 11.19
N MET A 37 0.87 25.06 12.21
CA MET A 37 1.14 25.70 13.51
C MET A 37 2.27 25.01 14.26
N LYS A 38 3.26 25.79 14.72
CA LYS A 38 4.37 25.30 15.57
C LYS A 38 3.93 24.97 17.00
N ASN A 39 3.00 25.75 17.56
CA ASN A 39 2.51 25.60 18.93
C ASN A 39 0.98 25.45 18.96
N PRO A 40 0.45 24.25 18.68
CA PRO A 40 -0.99 24.01 18.75
C PRO A 40 -1.49 23.98 20.20
N ASN A 41 -2.73 24.43 20.42
CA ASN A 41 -3.45 24.19 21.68
C ASN A 41 -3.69 22.67 21.85
N ARG A 42 -3.84 22.14 23.06
CA ARG A 42 -4.07 20.71 23.36
C ARG A 42 -5.13 20.06 22.46
N ASN A 43 -6.23 20.77 22.20
CA ASN A 43 -7.30 20.27 21.32
C ASN A 43 -6.90 20.18 19.85
N ARG A 44 -5.99 21.06 19.42
CA ARG A 44 -5.46 21.12 18.06
C ARG A 44 -4.33 20.13 17.84
N LEU A 45 -3.54 19.88 18.88
CA LEU A 45 -2.42 18.94 18.88
C LEU A 45 -2.87 17.53 18.52
N ARG A 46 -4.04 17.09 19.01
CA ARG A 46 -4.60 15.76 18.69
C ARG A 46 -4.63 15.50 17.18
N TRP A 47 -5.02 16.51 16.40
CA TRP A 47 -5.16 16.39 14.95
C TRP A 47 -3.80 16.45 14.25
N GLN A 48 -2.84 17.18 14.81
CA GLN A 48 -1.48 17.17 14.28
C GLN A 48 -0.79 15.82 14.48
N ILE A 49 -1.05 15.16 15.61
CA ILE A 49 -0.55 13.80 15.88
C ILE A 49 -1.23 12.80 14.93
N ALA A 50 -2.56 12.87 14.78
CA ALA A 50 -3.31 11.94 13.93
C ALA A 50 -2.90 11.95 12.44
N ILE A 51 -2.39 13.08 11.93
CA ILE A 51 -1.93 13.20 10.54
C ILE A 51 -0.41 13.15 10.39
N GLN A 52 0.32 12.90 11.48
CA GLN A 52 1.77 13.01 11.52
C GLN A 52 2.42 12.08 10.50
N ASP A 53 1.87 10.89 10.30
CA ASP A 53 2.40 9.88 9.37
C ASP A 53 2.35 10.37 7.92
N TYR A 54 1.35 11.20 7.58
CA TYR A 54 1.19 11.74 6.24
C TYR A 54 1.96 13.03 5.99
N ARG A 55 2.50 13.69 7.02
CA ARG A 55 3.13 15.02 6.91
C ARG A 55 4.24 15.12 5.87
N GLY A 56 5.02 14.06 5.69
CA GLY A 56 6.13 14.03 4.75
C GLY A 56 5.67 14.07 3.30
N ASN A 57 4.52 13.44 3.01
CA ASN A 57 4.07 13.17 1.65
C ASN A 57 2.75 13.89 1.29
N MET A 58 2.12 14.56 2.26
CA MET A 58 0.86 15.28 2.09
C MET A 58 1.07 16.78 1.91
N LYS A 59 0.45 17.34 0.88
CA LYS A 59 0.42 18.79 0.63
C LYS A 59 -1.01 19.34 0.71
N THR A 60 -1.24 20.27 1.63
CA THR A 60 -2.56 20.92 1.77
C THR A 60 -2.69 22.13 0.84
N VAL A 61 -3.66 22.08 -0.06
CA VAL A 61 -4.00 23.13 -1.02
C VAL A 61 -5.38 23.69 -0.68
N HIS A 62 -5.45 25.01 -0.49
CA HIS A 62 -6.73 25.69 -0.34
C HIS A 62 -7.29 26.06 -1.72
N LYS A 63 -8.54 25.69 -2.01
CA LYS A 63 -9.26 26.10 -3.23
C LYS A 63 -10.64 26.64 -2.86
N TYR A 64 -11.07 27.69 -3.55
CA TYR A 64 -12.37 28.33 -3.33
C TYR A 64 -13.54 27.42 -3.76
N GLU A 65 -14.69 27.62 -3.12
CA GLU A 65 -15.86 26.71 -3.08
C GLU A 65 -16.36 26.18 -4.44
N ASN A 66 -16.16 26.90 -5.54
CA ASN A 66 -16.74 26.55 -6.85
C ASN A 66 -16.21 25.22 -7.46
N ILE A 67 -15.13 24.66 -6.90
CA ILE A 67 -14.53 23.38 -7.34
C ILE A 67 -15.00 22.20 -6.47
N HIS A 68 -15.67 22.46 -5.35
CA HIS A 68 -16.00 21.47 -4.31
C HIS A 68 -17.47 21.02 -4.32
N ASN A 69 -18.16 21.13 -5.45
CA ASN A 69 -19.60 20.81 -5.54
C ASN A 69 -19.92 19.37 -5.13
N ASN A 70 -19.00 18.42 -5.36
CA ASN A 70 -19.14 17.03 -4.91
C ASN A 70 -19.06 16.91 -3.38
N SER A 71 -18.02 17.45 -2.76
CA SER A 71 -17.77 17.37 -1.32
C SER A 71 -18.79 18.20 -0.53
N GLY A 72 -19.09 19.41 -1.00
CA GLY A 72 -20.10 20.27 -0.39
C GLY A 72 -21.52 19.73 -0.54
N GLY A 73 -21.82 18.98 -1.60
CA GLY A 73 -23.09 18.26 -1.75
C GLY A 73 -23.23 17.15 -0.71
N LEU A 74 -22.20 16.31 -0.56
CA LEU A 74 -22.19 15.22 0.43
C LEU A 74 -22.26 15.73 1.88
N SER A 75 -21.58 16.84 2.19
CA SER A 75 -21.64 17.44 3.53
C SER A 75 -23.02 18.01 3.88
N LYS A 76 -23.83 18.38 2.89
CA LYS A 76 -25.18 18.93 3.11
C LYS A 76 -26.26 17.87 3.14
N TRP A 77 -25.97 16.65 2.68
CA TRP A 77 -26.88 15.51 2.64
C TRP A 77 -26.39 14.40 3.56
N GLU A 78 -26.15 14.74 4.83
CA GLU A 78 -25.85 13.74 5.85
C GLU A 78 -27.07 12.86 6.10
N SER A 79 -26.88 11.54 6.00
CA SER A 79 -27.90 10.57 6.40
C SER A 79 -27.86 10.41 7.92
N PRO A 80 -29.01 10.22 8.59
CA PRO A 80 -29.03 10.01 10.02
C PRO A 80 -28.20 8.77 10.41
N ASN A 81 -27.55 8.81 11.58
CA ASN A 81 -26.80 7.69 12.13
C ASN A 81 -27.77 6.65 12.76
N THR A 82 -28.61 6.05 11.93
CA THR A 82 -29.59 5.00 12.30
C THR A 82 -29.09 3.62 11.85
N PRO A 83 -29.52 2.50 12.46
CA PRO A 83 -29.10 1.15 12.05
C PRO A 83 -29.36 0.80 10.58
N ASP A 84 -30.34 1.45 9.94
CA ASP A 84 -30.61 1.33 8.49
C ASP A 84 -29.52 1.98 7.60
N ASN A 85 -28.75 2.92 8.14
CA ASN A 85 -27.63 3.51 7.43
C ASN A 85 -26.45 2.53 7.45
N PRO A 86 -25.97 2.05 6.28
CA PRO A 86 -24.83 1.11 6.23
C PRO A 86 -23.53 1.72 6.78
N ALA A 87 -23.43 3.05 6.87
CA ALA A 87 -22.32 3.75 7.51
C ALA A 87 -22.56 4.05 9.00
N CYS A 88 -23.60 3.47 9.62
CA CYS A 88 -23.94 3.69 11.02
C CYS A 88 -22.81 3.21 11.94
N VAL A 89 -22.31 4.12 12.77
CA VAL A 89 -21.34 3.78 13.81
C VAL A 89 -22.08 3.69 15.15
N PRO A 90 -22.19 2.49 15.76
CA PRO A 90 -22.84 2.36 17.05
C PRO A 90 -22.02 3.04 18.14
N THR A 91 -22.68 3.86 18.97
CA THR A 91 -22.05 4.66 20.04
C THR A 91 -21.27 3.82 21.07
N SER A 92 -21.58 2.53 21.20
CA SER A 92 -20.93 1.60 22.13
C SER A 92 -19.80 0.78 21.52
N ALA A 93 -19.56 0.87 20.21
CA ALA A 93 -18.45 0.14 19.60
C ALA A 93 -17.16 0.93 19.79
N GLU A 94 -16.17 0.32 20.45
CA GLU A 94 -14.80 0.78 20.31
C GLU A 94 -14.44 0.79 18.82
N PRO A 95 -13.70 1.81 18.32
CA PRO A 95 -13.23 1.80 16.95
C PRO A 95 -12.34 0.56 16.77
N GLN A 96 -12.90 -0.49 16.18
CA GLN A 96 -12.09 -1.58 15.64
C GLN A 96 -11.40 -0.97 14.43
N ILE A 97 -10.18 -0.47 14.63
CA ILE A 97 -9.24 -0.24 13.54
C ILE A 97 -8.80 -1.66 13.20
N PRO A 98 -9.33 -2.30 12.14
CA PRO A 98 -8.82 -3.60 11.76
C PRO A 98 -7.43 -3.29 11.25
N ILE A 99 -6.41 -3.71 12.00
CA ILE A 99 -5.05 -3.77 11.49
C ILE A 99 -5.09 -4.88 10.45
N GLU A 100 -5.61 -4.59 9.25
CA GLU A 100 -5.37 -5.42 8.05
C GLU A 100 -3.95 -5.14 7.57
N GLY A 101 -3.00 -5.17 8.51
CA GLY A 101 -1.64 -5.46 8.14
C GLY A 101 -1.71 -6.84 7.53
N ILE A 102 -1.31 -6.98 6.27
CA ILE A 102 -0.86 -8.28 5.77
C ILE A 102 0.20 -8.69 6.79
N ASN A 103 -0.16 -9.60 7.71
CA ASN A 103 0.76 -10.04 8.74
C ASN A 103 1.77 -10.96 8.06
N ILE A 104 2.81 -10.35 7.48
CA ILE A 104 3.89 -11.06 6.78
C ILE A 104 4.67 -11.97 7.77
N THR A 105 4.45 -11.84 9.09
CA THR A 105 5.15 -12.67 10.08
C THR A 105 4.75 -14.15 10.07
N ASP A 106 3.56 -14.50 9.57
CA ASP A 106 3.16 -15.90 9.39
C ASP A 106 3.54 -16.46 8.01
N LEU A 107 4.06 -15.63 7.12
CA LEU A 107 4.57 -16.02 5.79
C LEU A 107 6.02 -16.54 5.84
N GLY A 108 6.54 -16.84 7.03
CA GLY A 108 7.93 -17.24 7.22
C GLY A 108 8.19 -18.62 6.63
N THR A 109 7.83 -19.68 7.35
CA THR A 109 8.33 -21.02 7.00
C THR A 109 7.59 -21.68 5.85
N GLU A 110 6.26 -21.68 5.85
CA GLU A 110 5.46 -22.42 4.86
C GLU A 110 5.66 -21.89 3.44
N PHE A 111 5.70 -20.56 3.27
CA PHE A 111 5.99 -19.95 1.97
C PHE A 111 7.40 -20.28 1.49
N PHE A 112 8.43 -20.13 2.35
CA PHE A 112 9.79 -20.49 1.93
C PHE A 112 9.96 -21.99 1.68
N GLU A 113 9.20 -22.85 2.36
CA GLU A 113 9.14 -24.29 2.07
C GLU A 113 8.47 -24.55 0.72
N GLU A 114 7.35 -23.92 0.42
CA GLU A 114 6.66 -24.06 -0.86
C GLU A 114 7.54 -23.59 -2.03
N VAL A 115 8.16 -22.41 -1.88
CA VAL A 115 9.12 -21.87 -2.85
C VAL A 115 10.30 -22.84 -3.03
N ARG A 116 10.86 -23.37 -1.93
CA ARG A 116 11.98 -24.33 -1.97
C ARG A 116 11.58 -25.64 -2.67
N GLU A 117 10.38 -26.15 -2.42
CA GLU A 117 9.89 -27.37 -3.06
C GLU A 117 9.69 -27.19 -4.56
N ILE A 118 9.24 -26.01 -5.01
CA ILE A 118 9.14 -25.69 -6.44
C ILE A 118 10.53 -25.76 -7.11
N TYR A 119 11.54 -25.12 -6.52
CA TYR A 119 12.91 -25.19 -7.03
C TYR A 119 13.51 -26.60 -7.00
N LYS A 120 13.11 -27.44 -6.02
CA LYS A 120 13.55 -28.85 -5.98
C LYS A 120 12.90 -29.70 -7.08
N LYS A 121 11.62 -29.47 -7.36
CA LYS A 121 10.83 -30.25 -8.33
C LYS A 121 11.15 -29.89 -9.77
N ASP A 122 11.47 -28.63 -10.05
CA ASP A 122 11.82 -28.21 -11.41
C ASP A 122 13.20 -28.73 -11.79
N LYS A 123 13.23 -29.65 -12.76
CA LYS A 123 14.46 -30.23 -13.31
C LYS A 123 15.39 -29.16 -13.88
N ASN A 124 14.85 -28.08 -14.45
CA ASN A 124 15.65 -27.04 -15.10
C ASN A 124 16.44 -26.22 -14.07
N CYS A 125 15.91 -26.05 -12.86
CA CYS A 125 16.58 -25.36 -11.76
C CYS A 125 17.86 -26.07 -11.29
N HIS A 126 17.99 -27.38 -11.51
CA HIS A 126 19.21 -28.13 -11.22
C HIS A 126 20.14 -28.24 -12.44
N ILE A 127 19.56 -28.42 -13.62
CA ILE A 127 20.31 -28.59 -14.87
C ILE A 127 21.03 -27.31 -15.29
N LEU A 128 20.39 -26.14 -15.16
CA LEU A 128 20.96 -24.87 -15.60
C LEU A 128 22.22 -24.47 -14.82
N PRO A 129 22.26 -24.49 -13.47
CA PRO A 129 23.50 -24.24 -12.74
C PRO A 129 24.60 -25.25 -13.09
N ALA A 130 24.26 -26.54 -13.22
CA ALA A 130 25.24 -27.57 -13.59
C ALA A 130 25.79 -27.40 -15.01
N LEU A 131 25.01 -26.82 -15.93
CA LEU A 131 25.45 -26.44 -17.28
C LEU A 131 26.31 -25.18 -17.29
N LEU A 132 25.99 -24.21 -16.43
CA LEU A 132 26.71 -22.93 -16.36
C LEU A 132 28.02 -23.03 -15.57
N ASP A 133 28.14 -23.99 -14.65
CA ASP A 133 29.36 -24.28 -13.88
C ASP A 133 30.40 -25.06 -14.69
N LYS A 134 29.99 -25.70 -15.80
CA LYS A 134 30.92 -26.42 -16.69
C LYS A 134 31.62 -25.47 -17.66
N ASP A 135 32.95 -25.57 -17.69
CA ASP A 135 33.79 -24.84 -18.65
C ASP A 135 33.57 -25.26 -20.12
N CYS A 136 32.95 -26.42 -20.35
CA CYS A 136 32.72 -26.98 -21.69
C CYS A 136 31.23 -27.21 -21.97
N LYS A 137 30.85 -27.11 -23.25
CA LYS A 137 29.48 -27.33 -23.71
C LYS A 137 29.10 -28.80 -23.56
N ASP A 138 28.21 -29.10 -22.62
CA ASP A 138 27.64 -30.44 -22.43
C ASP A 138 26.30 -30.55 -23.18
N GLU A 139 26.36 -31.05 -24.42
CA GLU A 139 25.18 -31.20 -25.27
C GLU A 139 24.16 -32.21 -24.72
N ALA A 140 24.61 -33.22 -23.97
CA ALA A 140 23.71 -34.22 -23.40
C ALA A 140 22.85 -33.60 -22.29
N LEU A 141 23.45 -32.80 -21.41
CA LEU A 141 22.75 -32.06 -20.36
C LEU A 141 21.88 -30.94 -20.93
N ALA A 142 22.36 -30.22 -21.95
CA ALA A 142 21.59 -29.16 -22.62
C ALA A 142 20.35 -29.70 -23.33
N ASN A 143 20.41 -30.93 -23.87
CA ASN A 143 19.26 -31.59 -24.48
C ASN A 143 18.22 -32.11 -23.47
N SER A 144 18.54 -32.14 -22.17
CA SER A 144 17.62 -32.55 -21.10
C SER A 144 16.72 -31.40 -20.59
N LEU A 145 17.09 -30.15 -20.92
CA LEU A 145 16.29 -28.95 -20.64
C LEU A 145 14.97 -28.96 -21.39
N ASP A 146 13.96 -28.33 -20.81
CA ASP A 146 12.73 -28.05 -21.56
C ASP A 146 12.97 -27.01 -22.67
N ASP A 147 12.16 -27.06 -23.72
CA ASP A 147 12.36 -26.30 -24.97
C ASP A 147 12.55 -24.79 -24.75
N ILE A 148 11.83 -24.20 -23.78
CA ILE A 148 11.93 -22.77 -23.45
C ILE A 148 13.30 -22.42 -22.86
N TRP A 149 13.78 -23.26 -21.93
CA TRP A 149 15.05 -23.06 -21.24
C TRP A 149 16.23 -23.38 -22.15
N LYS A 150 16.13 -24.45 -22.94
CA LYS A 150 17.12 -24.80 -23.96
C LYS A 150 17.31 -23.68 -24.97
N LYS A 151 16.21 -23.16 -25.53
CA LYS A 151 16.26 -22.03 -26.46
C LYS A 151 16.90 -20.79 -25.82
N SER A 152 16.65 -20.53 -24.54
CA SER A 152 17.25 -19.39 -23.84
C SER A 152 18.75 -19.58 -23.59
N TYR A 153 19.17 -20.81 -23.26
CA TYR A 153 20.57 -21.20 -23.12
C TYR A 153 21.34 -21.10 -24.44
N ASP A 154 20.81 -21.68 -25.52
CA ASP A 154 21.44 -21.66 -26.86
C ASP A 154 21.61 -20.23 -27.40
N ASN A 155 20.69 -19.33 -27.05
CA ASN A 155 20.75 -17.90 -27.39
C ASN A 155 21.72 -17.11 -26.50
N GLY A 156 22.44 -17.74 -25.56
CA GLY A 156 23.40 -17.07 -24.68
C GLY A 156 22.79 -16.05 -23.71
N ARG A 157 21.50 -16.18 -23.38
CA ARG A 157 20.80 -15.24 -22.49
C ARG A 157 21.09 -15.47 -21.00
N LEU A 158 21.70 -16.60 -20.68
CA LEU A 158 22.01 -17.02 -19.32
C LEU A 158 23.52 -16.91 -19.11
N HIS A 159 23.94 -16.14 -18.11
CA HIS A 159 25.34 -16.00 -17.68
C HIS A 159 25.39 -16.14 -16.17
N LEU A 160 26.40 -16.85 -15.67
CA LEU A 160 26.81 -16.78 -14.27
C LEU A 160 27.77 -15.57 -14.15
N PHE A 161 27.57 -14.74 -13.13
CA PHE A 161 28.45 -13.58 -12.85
C PHE A 161 29.85 -14.00 -12.45
#